data_AF-A0A9X1B391-F1
#
_entry.id   AF-A0A9X1B391-F1
#
_cell.length_a   1.000
_cell.length_b   1.000
_cell.length_c   1.000
_cell.angle_alpha   90.00
_cell.angle_beta   90.00
_cell.angle_gamma   90.00
#
_symmetry.space_group_name_H-M   'P 1'
#
loop_
_entity.id
_entity.type
_entity.pdbx_description
1 polymer ?
#
loop_
_entity_poly.entity_id
_entity_poly.type
_entity_poly.pdbx_seq_one_letter_code
_entity_poly.pdbx_strand_id
1 'polypeptide(L)'
;MLSWLAPLLVVAADWQGTLPDGSQIEVDASTHRAWHRAGSRVEPLWDGVHQLADGSVVIVRHGTVIPTQRMLETWMALPEDAAQPSTSACDDLIKAVCGADHRCATSQPCALAHQLGEMATGKSAHGRDADAAGKNTEQCREALANPYFVRCD
;
A
#
# COMPACT_ATOMS: atom_id res chain seq x y z
N MET A 1 23.76 -3.00 35.14
CA MET A 1 22.36 -2.68 34.79
C MET A 1 22.36 -1.92 33.47
N LEU A 2 22.37 -2.63 32.33
CA LEU A 2 22.25 -2.00 31.01
C LEU A 2 20.77 -1.98 30.64
N SER A 3 20.11 -0.84 30.86
CA SER A 3 18.78 -0.57 30.32
C SER A 3 18.88 -0.47 28.81
N TRP A 4 18.40 -1.50 28.11
CA TRP A 4 18.18 -1.44 26.68
C TRP A 4 16.90 -0.65 26.43
N LEU A 5 17.03 0.56 25.91
CA LEU A 5 15.93 1.28 25.28
C LEU A 5 15.62 0.56 23.97
N ALA A 6 14.58 -0.27 23.99
CA ALA A 6 14.02 -0.81 22.75
C ALA A 6 13.45 0.37 21.93
N PRO A 7 13.81 0.52 20.65
CA PRO A 7 13.18 1.50 19.80
C PRO A 7 11.71 1.09 19.64
N LEU A 8 10.79 1.94 20.10
CA LEU A 8 9.39 1.86 19.73
C LEU A 8 9.33 2.09 18.22
N LEU A 9 9.16 1.01 17.46
CA LEU A 9 8.74 1.10 16.06
C LEU A 9 7.32 1.67 16.08
N VAL A 10 7.22 3.00 16.06
CA VAL A 10 6.02 3.70 15.64
C VAL A 10 5.84 3.30 14.19
N VAL A 11 4.92 2.39 13.92
CA VAL A 11 4.38 2.26 12.57
C VAL A 11 3.71 3.60 12.34
N ALA A 12 4.35 4.46 11.54
CA ALA A 12 3.78 5.73 11.17
C ALA A 12 2.53 5.42 10.34
N ALA A 13 1.38 5.39 10.99
CA ALA A 13 0.12 5.27 10.30
C ALA A 13 -0.12 6.60 9.57
N ASP A 14 -0.28 6.52 8.25
CA ASP A 14 -0.52 7.67 7.37
C ASP A 14 -1.85 8.35 7.64
N TRP A 15 -2.78 7.63 8.27
CA TRP A 15 -3.99 8.16 8.87
C TRP A 15 -4.39 7.39 10.12
N GLN A 16 -4.95 8.09 11.11
CA GLN A 16 -5.42 7.51 12.37
C GLN A 16 -6.80 8.05 12.75
N GLY A 17 -7.60 7.18 13.36
CA GLY A 17 -8.91 7.52 13.93
C GLY A 17 -9.11 6.85 15.28
N THR A 18 -9.92 7.45 16.15
CA THR A 18 -10.22 6.89 17.48
C THR A 18 -11.62 6.31 17.51
N LEU A 19 -11.76 5.09 18.02
CA LEU A 19 -13.03 4.42 18.25
C LEU A 19 -13.66 4.88 19.58
N PRO A 20 -14.98 4.67 19.79
CA PRO A 20 -15.67 5.10 21.01
C PRO A 20 -15.14 4.49 22.31
N ASP A 21 -14.50 3.32 22.22
CA ASP A 21 -13.88 2.62 23.35
C ASP A 21 -12.44 3.10 23.64
N GLY A 22 -11.95 4.10 22.90
CA GLY A 22 -10.61 4.68 23.02
C GLY A 22 -9.52 3.91 22.27
N SER A 23 -9.85 2.80 21.61
CA SER A 23 -8.93 2.11 20.70
C SER A 23 -8.72 2.91 19.42
N GLN A 24 -7.70 2.56 18.63
CA GLN A 24 -7.34 3.29 17.42
C GLN A 24 -7.53 2.45 16.16
N ILE A 25 -7.92 3.11 15.08
CA ILE A 25 -7.82 2.61 13.72
C ILE A 25 -6.61 3.28 13.07
N GLU A 26 -5.73 2.48 12.49
CA GLU A 26 -4.59 2.91 11.71
C GLU A 26 -4.78 2.49 10.26
N VAL A 27 -4.48 3.41 9.33
CA VAL A 27 -4.61 3.15 7.89
C VAL A 27 -3.32 3.53 7.19
N ASP A 28 -2.80 2.58 6.40
CA ASP A 28 -1.69 2.79 5.48
C ASP A 28 -2.20 3.47 4.20
N ALA A 29 -1.60 4.60 3.80
CA ALA A 29 -2.06 5.38 2.64
C ALA A 29 -1.81 4.66 1.32
N SER A 30 -0.77 3.82 1.26
CA SER A 30 -0.32 3.17 0.03
C SER A 30 -1.13 1.90 -0.31
N THR A 31 -1.70 1.25 0.69
CA THR A 31 -2.44 -0.02 0.56
C THR A 31 -3.89 0.09 1.04
N HIS A 32 -4.24 1.19 1.70
CA HIS A 32 -5.51 1.40 2.41
C HIS A 32 -5.82 0.32 3.46
N ARG A 33 -4.86 -0.51 3.87
CA ARG A 33 -5.09 -1.55 4.87
C ARG A 33 -5.39 -0.92 6.22
N ALA A 34 -6.46 -1.42 6.85
CA ALA A 34 -6.92 -0.95 8.15
C ALA A 34 -6.51 -1.90 9.27
N TRP A 35 -5.96 -1.34 10.33
CA TRP A 35 -5.54 -2.07 11.53
C TRP A 35 -6.24 -1.49 12.75
N HIS A 36 -6.68 -2.37 13.63
CA HIS A 36 -7.16 -2.03 14.97
C HIS A 36 -6.00 -2.11 15.95
N ARG A 37 -5.78 -1.04 16.72
CA ARG A 37 -4.79 -0.97 17.79
C ARG A 37 -5.47 -0.73 19.14
N ALA A 38 -5.34 -1.73 20.02
CA ALA A 38 -5.76 -1.67 21.42
C ALA A 38 -4.54 -1.85 22.32
N GLY A 39 -3.97 -0.74 22.78
CA GLY A 39 -2.72 -0.74 23.56
C GLY A 39 -1.53 -1.26 22.73
N SER A 40 -0.94 -2.37 23.15
CA SER A 40 0.16 -3.03 22.43
C SER A 40 -0.28 -4.06 21.39
N ARG A 41 -1.58 -4.39 21.33
CA ARG A 41 -2.12 -5.34 20.35
C ARG A 41 -2.48 -4.61 19.07
N VAL A 42 -1.99 -5.11 17.95
CA VAL A 42 -2.36 -4.68 16.59
C VAL A 42 -2.94 -5.88 15.86
N GLU A 43 -4.12 -5.73 15.29
CA GLU A 43 -4.82 -6.77 14.54
C GLU A 43 -5.53 -6.19 13.31
N PRO A 44 -5.79 -6.98 12.26
CA PRO A 44 -6.57 -6.51 11.12
C PRO A 44 -7.93 -5.99 11.55
N LEU A 45 -8.35 -4.84 11.02
CA LEU A 45 -9.70 -4.32 11.27
C LEU A 45 -10.71 -5.10 10.43
N TRP A 46 -11.76 -5.60 11.08
CA TRP A 46 -12.82 -6.36 10.43
C TRP A 46 -13.64 -5.50 9.48
N ASP A 47 -14.14 -6.15 8.41
CA ASP A 47 -15.07 -5.53 7.46
C ASP A 47 -16.33 -5.01 8.16
N GLY A 48 -16.80 -3.84 7.73
CA GLY A 48 -17.98 -3.23 8.31
C GLY A 48 -17.93 -1.71 8.33
N VAL A 49 -18.89 -1.14 9.04
CA VAL A 49 -19.03 0.31 9.25
C VAL A 49 -18.61 0.60 10.69
N HIS A 50 -17.57 1.41 10.84
CA HIS A 50 -16.99 1.79 12.12
C HIS A 50 -17.24 3.27 12.36
N GLN A 51 -18.01 3.58 13.40
CA GLN A 51 -18.19 4.97 13.82
C GLN A 51 -17.02 5.38 14.72
N LEU A 52 -16.40 6.52 14.42
CA LEU A 52 -15.33 7.10 15.22
C LEU A 52 -15.90 7.92 16.38
N ALA A 53 -15.05 8.22 17.37
CA ALA A 53 -15.39 9.04 18.53
C ALA A 53 -15.81 10.48 18.16
N ASP A 54 -15.35 11.00 17.02
CA ASP A 54 -15.77 12.32 16.49
C ASP A 54 -17.11 12.27 15.72
N GLY A 55 -17.76 11.11 15.69
CA GLY A 55 -19.03 10.89 15.00
C GLY A 55 -18.90 10.58 13.51
N SER A 56 -17.70 10.69 12.93
CA SER A 56 -17.46 10.30 11.54
C SER A 56 -17.45 8.77 11.36
N VAL A 57 -17.44 8.32 10.10
CA VAL A 57 -17.58 6.90 9.76
C VAL A 57 -16.45 6.45 8.85
N VAL A 58 -15.88 5.30 9.17
CA VAL A 58 -14.94 4.55 8.33
C VAL A 58 -15.63 3.27 7.86
N ILE A 59 -15.57 3.01 6.55
CA ILE A 59 -16.11 1.77 5.97
C ILE A 59 -14.94 0.90 5.57
N VAL A 60 -14.91 -0.34 6.05
CA VAL A 60 -13.88 -1.33 5.73
C VAL A 60 -14.49 -2.42 4.85
N ARG A 61 -13.81 -2.73 3.75
CA ARG A 61 -14.16 -3.80 2.81
C ARG A 61 -12.91 -4.58 2.45
N HIS A 62 -12.94 -5.88 2.67
CA HIS A 62 -11.81 -6.79 2.47
C HIS A 62 -10.53 -6.34 3.20
N GLY A 63 -10.68 -5.81 4.42
CA GLY A 63 -9.59 -5.29 5.24
C GLY A 63 -8.96 -3.97 4.75
N THR A 64 -9.61 -3.29 3.80
CA THR A 64 -9.18 -1.98 3.28
C THR A 64 -10.24 -0.92 3.55
N VAL A 65 -9.84 0.32 3.84
CA VAL A 65 -10.79 1.42 3.99
C VAL A 65 -11.29 1.91 2.63
N ILE A 66 -12.58 2.24 2.57
CA ILE A 66 -13.12 3.09 1.51
C ILE A 66 -12.77 4.53 1.88
N PRO A 67 -11.91 5.23 1.11
CA PRO A 67 -11.39 6.54 1.51
C PRO A 67 -12.50 7.58 1.67
N THR A 68 -12.43 8.33 2.78
CA THR A 68 -13.22 9.56 2.97
C THR A 68 -12.48 10.76 2.41
N GLN A 69 -13.18 11.88 2.20
CA GLN A 69 -12.56 13.13 1.77
C GLN A 69 -11.41 13.57 2.70
N ARG A 70 -11.60 13.45 4.02
CA ARG A 70 -10.59 13.80 5.03
C ARG A 70 -9.34 12.92 4.95
N MET A 71 -9.51 11.63 4.66
CA MET A 71 -8.38 10.71 4.43
C MET A 71 -7.60 11.13 3.19
N LEU A 72 -8.30 11.38 2.07
CA LEU A 72 -7.67 11.83 0.83
C LEU A 72 -6.90 13.15 1.02
N GLU A 73 -7.47 14.12 1.73
CA GLU A 73 -6.80 15.39 2.05
C GLU A 73 -5.54 15.20 2.88
N THR A 74 -5.57 14.28 3.84
CA THR A 74 -4.41 13.94 4.67
C THR A 74 -3.33 13.29 3.83
N TRP A 75 -3.67 12.31 2.99
CA TRP A 75 -2.71 11.59 2.17
C TRP A 75 -2.10 12.43 1.05
N MET A 76 -2.88 13.33 0.44
CA MET A 76 -2.37 14.28 -0.55
C MET A 76 -1.42 15.33 0.05
N ALA A 77 -1.51 15.58 1.37
CA ALA A 77 -0.63 16.48 2.09
C ALA A 77 0.62 15.79 2.65
N LEU A 78 0.72 14.46 2.54
CA LEU A 78 1.93 13.75 2.93
C LEU A 78 3.08 14.09 1.97
N PRO A 79 4.29 14.34 2.47
CA PRO A 79 5.47 14.42 1.62
C PRO A 79 5.59 13.11 0.83
N GLU A 80 5.94 13.20 -0.45
CA GLU A 80 5.99 12.04 -1.38
C GLU A 80 6.88 10.88 -0.87
N ASP A 81 7.76 11.14 0.10
CA ASP A 81 8.63 10.15 0.74
C ASP A 81 7.94 9.28 1.83
N ALA A 82 6.74 9.65 2.32
CA ALA A 82 6.11 8.97 3.47
C ALA A 82 5.22 7.77 3.07
N ALA A 83 4.80 7.67 1.82
CA ALA A 83 3.83 6.67 1.37
C ALA A 83 4.37 5.86 0.18
N GLN A 84 5.33 4.94 0.37
CA GLN A 84 5.64 3.97 -0.71
C GLN A 84 6.47 2.75 -0.27
N PRO A 85 5.80 1.58 -0.19
CA PRO A 85 6.42 0.35 -0.69
C PRO A 85 5.56 -0.45 -1.69
N SER A 86 4.30 -0.06 -1.95
CA SER A 86 3.35 -0.89 -2.74
C SER A 86 3.28 -0.56 -4.24
N THR A 87 3.51 0.69 -4.65
CA THR A 87 3.66 1.09 -6.06
C THR A 87 5.12 1.10 -6.52
N SER A 88 6.06 1.21 -5.57
CA SER A 88 7.49 1.22 -5.87
C SER A 88 7.98 -0.09 -6.47
N ALA A 89 7.48 -1.26 -6.05
CA ALA A 89 7.97 -2.54 -6.58
C ALA A 89 7.69 -2.72 -8.08
N CYS A 90 6.52 -2.28 -8.58
CA CYS A 90 6.21 -2.34 -10.01
C CYS A 90 7.00 -1.29 -10.79
N ASP A 91 7.16 -0.08 -10.25
CA ASP A 91 7.97 0.96 -10.89
C ASP A 91 9.46 0.59 -10.93
N ASP A 92 9.98 -0.04 -9.88
CA ASP A 92 11.34 -0.55 -9.78
C ASP A 92 11.57 -1.69 -10.77
N LEU A 93 10.59 -2.60 -10.92
CA LEU A 93 10.63 -3.66 -11.92
C LEU A 93 10.69 -3.08 -13.34
N ILE A 94 9.79 -2.14 -13.66
CA ILE A 94 9.73 -1.50 -14.98
C ILE A 94 11.05 -0.78 -15.26
N LYS A 95 11.57 0.01 -14.31
CA LYS A 95 12.87 0.70 -14.46
C LYS A 95 14.02 -0.28 -14.67
N ALA A 96 14.07 -1.35 -13.89
CA ALA A 96 15.15 -2.35 -13.97
C ALA A 96 15.15 -3.10 -15.31
N VAL A 97 13.97 -3.45 -15.82
CA VAL A 97 13.81 -4.33 -17.00
C VAL A 97 13.75 -3.55 -18.31
N CYS A 98 13.21 -2.33 -18.30
CA CYS A 98 13.13 -1.49 -19.49
C CYS A 98 14.38 -0.60 -19.68
N GLY A 99 15.13 -0.37 -18.59
CA GLY A 99 16.35 0.41 -18.57
C GLY A 99 16.14 1.92 -18.71
N ALA A 100 17.21 2.68 -18.53
CA ALA A 100 17.21 4.11 -18.82
C ALA A 100 16.81 4.37 -20.28
N ASP A 101 16.04 5.44 -20.51
CA ASP A 101 15.53 5.85 -21.83
C ASP A 101 14.74 4.77 -22.59
N HIS A 102 14.21 3.77 -21.88
CA HIS A 102 13.48 2.64 -22.45
C HIS A 102 14.29 1.86 -23.51
N ARG A 103 15.61 1.72 -23.33
CA ARG A 103 16.48 0.99 -24.26
C ARG A 103 16.02 -0.45 -24.53
N CYS A 104 15.36 -1.09 -23.56
CA CYS A 104 14.79 -2.42 -23.71
C CYS A 104 13.26 -2.43 -23.89
N ALA A 105 12.66 -1.33 -24.38
CA ALA A 105 11.21 -1.18 -24.57
C ALA A 105 10.57 -2.33 -25.36
N THR A 106 11.26 -2.80 -26.40
CA THR A 106 10.76 -3.84 -27.30
C THR A 106 11.01 -5.26 -26.78
N SER A 107 11.65 -5.40 -25.63
CA SER A 107 11.91 -6.69 -25.02
C SER A 107 10.64 -7.25 -24.39
N GLN A 108 10.47 -8.56 -24.49
CA GLN A 108 9.34 -9.25 -23.88
C GLN A 108 9.29 -9.11 -22.35
N PRO A 109 10.43 -9.13 -21.61
CA PRO A 109 10.43 -8.82 -20.17
C PRO A 109 9.90 -7.43 -19.85
N CYS A 110 10.28 -6.39 -20.61
CA CYS A 110 9.80 -5.03 -20.38
C CYS A 110 8.28 -4.91 -20.64
N ALA A 111 7.79 -5.50 -21.73
CA ALA A 111 6.35 -5.52 -22.02
C ALA A 111 5.53 -6.19 -20.90
N LEU A 112 6.02 -7.31 -20.36
CA LEU A 112 5.37 -8.01 -19.25
C LEU A 112 5.46 -7.24 -17.92
N ALA A 113 6.57 -6.56 -17.65
CA ALA A 113 6.70 -5.69 -16.48
C ALA A 113 5.66 -4.55 -16.51
N HIS A 114 5.44 -3.94 -17.68
CA HIS A 114 4.39 -2.94 -17.86
C HIS A 114 2.98 -3.53 -17.64
N GLN A 115 2.71 -4.71 -18.19
CA GLN A 115 1.42 -5.39 -18.00
C GLN A 115 1.14 -5.68 -16.52
N LEU A 116 2.15 -6.11 -15.75
CA LEU A 116 2.03 -6.32 -14.31
C LEU A 116 1.73 -5.01 -13.56
N GLY A 117 2.42 -3.92 -13.91
CA GLY A 117 2.17 -2.60 -13.32
C GLY A 117 0.75 -2.07 -13.62
N GLU A 118 0.25 -2.26 -14.84
CA GLU A 118 -1.12 -1.86 -15.19
C GLU A 118 -2.18 -2.62 -14.38
N MET A 119 -1.97 -3.93 -14.19
CA MET A 119 -2.84 -4.77 -13.36
C MET A 119 -2.75 -4.40 -11.87
N ALA A 120 -1.58 -3.99 -11.38
CA ALA A 120 -1.38 -3.55 -10.00
C ALA A 120 -2.04 -2.19 -9.70
N THR A 121 -2.05 -1.28 -10.66
CA THR A 121 -2.70 0.04 -10.50
C THR A 121 -4.22 0.00 -10.64
N GLY A 122 -4.80 -1.15 -11.01
CA GLY A 122 -6.25 -1.30 -11.16
C GLY A 122 -6.84 -0.38 -12.24
N LYS A 123 -6.04 0.07 -13.20
CA LYS A 123 -6.48 0.91 -14.34
C LYS A 123 -7.23 0.11 -15.42
N SER A 124 -7.45 -1.18 -15.20
CA SER A 124 -8.28 -2.04 -16.05
C SER A 124 -9.71 -1.49 -16.14
N ALA A 125 -10.32 -1.59 -17.33
CA ALA A 125 -11.65 -1.05 -17.65
C ALA A 125 -12.82 -1.65 -16.84
N HIS A 126 -12.56 -2.50 -15.85
CA HIS A 126 -13.55 -3.30 -15.12
C HIS A 126 -13.45 -3.10 -13.60
N GLY A 127 -13.60 -1.86 -13.14
CA GLY A 127 -13.66 -1.52 -11.71
C GLY A 127 -12.34 -1.71 -10.95
N ARG A 128 -12.19 -1.00 -9.82
CA ARG A 128 -11.01 -1.14 -8.95
C ARG A 128 -11.27 -2.26 -7.94
N ASP A 129 -10.57 -3.38 -8.09
CA ASP A 129 -10.49 -4.44 -7.10
C ASP A 129 -9.18 -4.28 -6.31
N ALA A 130 -9.30 -3.90 -5.03
CA ALA A 130 -8.16 -3.65 -4.15
C ALA A 130 -7.41 -4.94 -3.77
N ASP A 131 -8.09 -6.08 -3.71
CA ASP A 131 -7.46 -7.37 -3.41
C ASP A 131 -6.65 -7.87 -4.61
N ALA A 132 -7.18 -7.66 -5.83
CA ALA A 132 -6.44 -7.93 -7.05
C ALA A 132 -5.22 -7.00 -7.19
N ALA A 133 -5.39 -5.70 -6.92
CA ALA A 133 -4.29 -4.73 -6.94
C ALA A 133 -3.15 -5.14 -5.99
N GLY A 134 -3.48 -5.50 -4.73
CA GLY A 134 -2.49 -5.96 -3.75
C GLY A 134 -1.75 -7.24 -4.17
N LYS A 135 -2.45 -8.22 -4.77
CA LYS A 135 -1.82 -9.44 -5.31
C LYS A 135 -0.92 -9.14 -6.51
N ASN A 136 -1.29 -8.19 -7.36
CA ASN A 136 -0.49 -7.82 -8.53
C ASN A 136 0.77 -7.03 -8.12
N THR A 137 0.69 -6.20 -7.08
CA THR A 137 1.88 -5.58 -6.44
C THR A 137 2.85 -6.63 -5.91
N GLU A 138 2.35 -7.68 -5.25
CA GLU A 138 3.17 -8.82 -4.79
C GLU A 138 3.90 -9.48 -5.97
N GLN A 139 3.19 -9.72 -7.07
CA GLN A 139 3.77 -10.31 -8.28
C GLN A 139 4.88 -9.44 -8.90
N CYS A 140 4.78 -8.11 -8.86
CA CYS A 140 5.87 -7.23 -9.29
C CYS A 140 7.13 -7.44 -8.43
N ARG A 141 6.96 -7.66 -7.13
CA ARG A 141 8.07 -7.88 -6.21
C ARG A 141 8.72 -9.25 -6.38
N GLU A 142 7.92 -10.28 -6.63
CA GLU A 142 8.42 -11.61 -7.00
C GLU A 142 9.19 -11.56 -8.34
N ALA A 143 8.67 -10.80 -9.30
CA ALA A 143 9.31 -10.61 -10.60
C ALA A 143 10.70 -9.96 -10.49
N LEU A 144 10.94 -9.06 -9.54
CA LEU A 144 12.26 -8.48 -9.28
C LEU A 144 13.33 -9.52 -8.91
N ALA A 145 12.93 -10.64 -8.31
CA ALA A 145 13.82 -11.75 -7.97
C ALA A 145 13.86 -12.85 -9.04
N ASN A 146 13.06 -12.73 -10.10
CA ASN A 146 12.90 -13.76 -11.11
C ASN A 146 13.89 -13.52 -12.28
N PRO A 147 14.72 -14.51 -12.65
CA PRO A 147 15.72 -14.38 -13.71
C PRO A 147 15.12 -14.16 -15.11
N TYR A 148 13.81 -14.38 -15.29
CA TYR A 148 13.12 -14.04 -16.52
C TYR A 148 13.05 -12.51 -16.76
N PHE A 149 12.92 -11.72 -15.68
CA PHE A 149 12.93 -10.26 -15.72
C PHE A 149 14.38 -9.76 -15.65
N VAL A 150 15.14 -10.10 -16.70
CA VAL A 150 16.52 -9.64 -16.85
C VAL A 150 16.59 -8.12 -16.82
N ARG A 151 17.64 -7.60 -16.18
CA ARG A 151 17.90 -6.16 -16.16
C ARG A 151 18.36 -5.69 -17.53
N CYS A 152 17.98 -4.45 -17.86
CA CYS A 152 18.41 -3.79 -19.08
C CYS A 152 19.73 -3.05 -18.83
N ASP A 153 20.82 -3.60 -19.35
CA ASP A 153 22.18 -3.08 -19.23
C ASP A 153 22.47 -1.99 -20.28
#